data_AF-A0A3D9BL89-F1
#
_entry.id   AF-A0A3D9BL89-F1
#
_cell.length_a   1.000
_cell.length_b   1.000
_cell.length_c   1.000
_cell.angle_alpha   90.00
_cell.angle_beta   90.00
_cell.angle_gamma   90.00
#
_symmetry.space_group_name_H-M   'P 1'
#
loop_
_entity.id
_entity.type
_entity.pdbx_description
1 polymer ?
#
loop_
_entity_poly.entity_id
_entity_poly.type
_entity_poly.pdbx_seq_one_letter_code
_entity_poly.pdbx_strand_id
1 'polypeptide(L)'
;MKKFSTLLVLMFFISAFSQDFHKECGFDKVMKKLDDKHPGLKRYREEGEQKILGMNQQAFLNKVGATTSKNALYTGQIYEIPVVVHVIESQDPANANLAVTDQEIINWIGRANSMYATTYGGNFYPEATGPTGGNVIPFKLVLAKRSPSCMPTTGIIRYNGSTLTDYDQNGVTDTGATDTQIKNQLAPHWPENSYFNIYVVIGFDGQQQLSYGLMGYAAFPSSYDYDYESFMKVATIKNQNDTTLTHELGHAFGLYHTFQGISANSQTTCPVNNNCATDGDRVCDTSPSRSMYGVAVPNNNAIDPCTTQNYDGTQYNIMNYTNSNRKFTAGQRDRAILMMMEYRKNLINSLGGKDPATVIPSPFSVINAQCNPSGIANPANNNFAIGPYRVVFGDINSVTNGYDSDEANPIYYADYANATCIRPAYATEIPSITATPLKITFMNGFGQAEKFRVKAWIDYNNNGTFEDAELVTNYLSNNIGSGQSSVYTVDVTPAASAVQNTYLRVRIGVDAATRNSVNLPEFTSCSALQYGQIEDYAVKILGSLSTSDIKKDNSDTKIVYLKGENKLQLFGNRNLKFGTYQIYDMSGKLIQKGNSDTNEVRINQELIKGSYIINYSDGDKQGSKKFLNN
;
A
#
# COMPACT_ATOMS: atom_id res chain seq x y z
N MET A 1 58.84 27.27 67.46
CA MET A 1 57.70 27.59 66.58
C MET A 1 57.89 26.86 65.26
N LYS A 2 57.16 25.76 65.04
CA LYS A 2 57.31 24.90 63.86
C LYS A 2 56.46 25.43 62.71
N LYS A 3 57.04 25.47 61.51
CA LYS A 3 56.49 26.02 60.26
C LYS A 3 55.30 25.19 59.79
N PHE A 4 54.17 25.85 59.48
CA PHE A 4 53.04 25.27 58.76
C PHE A 4 53.39 25.17 57.27
N SER A 5 53.22 23.98 56.69
CA SER A 5 53.29 23.75 55.25
C SER A 5 51.91 23.32 54.77
N THR A 6 51.22 24.23 54.09
CA THR A 6 49.90 23.99 53.52
C THR A 6 50.07 23.29 52.17
N LEU A 7 49.66 22.02 52.08
CA LEU A 7 49.66 21.27 50.82
C LEU A 7 48.33 21.55 50.10
N LEU A 8 48.39 22.26 48.97
CA LEU A 8 47.26 22.54 48.09
C LEU A 8 47.02 21.30 47.20
N VAL A 9 45.96 20.54 47.45
CA VAL A 9 45.52 19.45 46.56
C VAL A 9 44.73 20.07 45.41
N LEU A 10 45.36 20.12 44.23
CA LEU A 10 44.72 20.52 42.98
C LEU A 10 43.83 19.36 42.49
N MET A 11 42.52 19.44 42.72
CA MET A 11 41.55 18.55 42.06
C MET A 11 41.49 18.91 40.57
N PHE A 12 42.15 18.10 39.74
CA PHE A 12 41.88 18.07 38.31
C PHE A 12 40.46 17.51 38.11
N PHE A 13 39.51 18.38 37.78
CA PHE A 13 38.28 17.96 37.11
C PHE A 13 38.65 17.41 35.74
N ILE A 14 38.82 16.10 35.64
CA ILE A 14 38.74 15.40 34.37
C ILE A 14 37.26 15.41 34.01
N SER A 15 36.86 16.37 33.19
CA SER A 15 35.62 16.27 32.42
C SER A 15 35.78 15.05 31.51
N ALA A 16 35.37 13.89 32.00
CA ALA A 16 35.12 12.75 31.16
C ALA A 16 33.97 13.15 30.24
N PHE A 17 34.30 13.67 29.06
CA PHE A 17 33.39 13.62 27.93
C PHE A 17 33.06 12.15 27.76
N SER A 18 31.85 11.76 28.18
CA SER A 18 31.23 10.55 27.68
C SER A 18 31.25 10.67 26.17
N GLN A 19 32.16 9.96 25.52
CA GLN A 19 32.10 9.74 24.09
C GLN A 19 30.85 8.91 23.88
N ASP A 20 29.76 9.56 23.47
CA ASP A 20 28.53 8.88 23.05
C ASP A 20 28.94 7.85 21.97
N PHE A 21 28.92 6.58 22.37
CA PHE A 21 29.05 5.44 21.47
C PHE A 21 27.97 5.57 20.41
N HIS A 22 28.38 5.60 19.13
CA HIS A 22 27.56 5.40 17.93
C HIS A 22 26.05 5.70 18.10
N LYS A 23 25.62 6.96 17.93
CA LYS A 23 24.20 7.23 17.66
C LYS A 23 23.86 6.69 16.27
N GLU A 24 23.44 5.43 16.23
CA GLU A 24 22.80 4.77 15.10
C GLU A 24 21.46 5.48 14.80
N CYS A 25 21.07 5.54 13.53
CA CYS A 25 19.77 6.08 13.14
C CYS A 25 18.64 5.26 13.77
N GLY A 26 17.54 5.92 14.16
CA GLY A 26 16.31 5.26 14.61
C GLY A 26 15.80 4.20 13.63
N PHE A 27 15.69 4.54 12.33
CA PHE A 27 15.35 3.60 11.26
C PHE A 27 16.30 2.40 11.20
N ASP A 28 17.62 2.61 11.14
CA ASP A 28 18.58 1.50 11.02
C ASP A 28 18.52 0.55 12.22
N LYS A 29 18.41 1.10 13.44
CA LYS A 29 18.25 0.34 14.69
C LYS A 29 16.96 -0.50 14.67
N VAL A 30 15.85 0.09 14.25
CA VAL A 30 14.55 -0.59 14.17
C VAL A 30 14.57 -1.68 13.10
N MET A 31 15.11 -1.40 11.91
CA MET A 31 15.18 -2.39 10.85
C MET A 31 16.08 -3.57 11.24
N LYS A 32 17.18 -3.33 11.96
CA LYS A 32 18.00 -4.38 12.53
C LYS A 32 17.23 -5.22 13.57
N LYS A 33 16.51 -4.57 14.50
CA LYS A 33 15.66 -5.26 15.49
C LYS A 33 14.60 -6.13 14.81
N LEU A 34 13.98 -5.63 13.72
CA LEU A 34 12.99 -6.39 12.95
C LEU A 34 13.62 -7.57 12.19
N ASP A 35 14.79 -7.37 11.57
CA ASP A 35 15.51 -8.44 10.87
C ASP A 35 16.00 -9.53 11.85
N ASP A 36 16.36 -9.16 13.08
CA ASP A 36 16.75 -10.09 14.15
C ASP A 36 15.52 -10.81 14.74
N LYS A 37 14.38 -10.11 14.87
CA LYS A 37 13.12 -10.69 15.37
C LYS A 37 12.51 -11.66 14.37
N HIS A 38 12.60 -11.36 13.08
CA HIS A 38 11.86 -12.07 12.03
C HIS A 38 12.79 -12.72 11.00
N PRO A 39 13.13 -14.02 11.19
CA PRO A 39 13.94 -14.77 10.24
C PRO A 39 13.30 -14.78 8.83
N GLY A 40 13.98 -14.17 7.86
CA GLY A 40 13.53 -14.12 6.47
C GLY A 40 13.04 -12.74 6.01
N LEU A 41 12.77 -11.80 6.92
CA LEU A 41 12.32 -10.45 6.55
C LEU A 41 13.32 -9.71 5.65
N LYS A 42 14.61 -9.77 6.01
CA LYS A 42 15.69 -9.22 5.18
C LYS A 42 15.71 -9.82 3.78
N ARG A 43 15.54 -11.14 3.69
CA ARG A 43 15.53 -11.88 2.42
C ARG A 43 14.31 -11.53 1.57
N TYR A 44 13.13 -11.38 2.18
CA TYR A 44 11.91 -10.91 1.53
C TYR A 44 12.07 -9.48 0.97
N ARG A 45 12.76 -8.59 1.71
CA ARG A 45 13.13 -7.25 1.23
C ARG A 45 14.06 -7.35 0.02
N GLU A 46 15.10 -8.17 0.08
CA GLU A 46 16.04 -8.39 -1.04
C GLU A 46 15.36 -8.99 -2.28
N GLU A 47 14.47 -9.96 -2.11
CA GLU A 47 13.69 -10.57 -3.20
C GLU A 47 12.81 -9.53 -3.92
N GLY A 48 12.13 -8.65 -3.19
CA GLY A 48 11.34 -7.59 -3.81
C GLY A 48 12.18 -6.50 -4.48
N GLU A 49 13.37 -6.19 -3.95
CA GLU A 49 14.32 -5.30 -4.62
C GLU A 49 14.78 -5.90 -5.95
N GLN A 50 15.12 -7.20 -5.99
CA GLN A 50 15.47 -7.89 -7.24
C GLN A 50 14.29 -7.91 -8.22
N LYS A 51 13.07 -8.09 -7.74
CA LYS A 51 11.86 -8.02 -8.57
C LYS A 51 11.68 -6.64 -9.21
N ILE A 52 11.87 -5.57 -8.44
CA ILE A 52 11.77 -4.18 -8.93
C ILE A 52 12.92 -3.86 -9.89
N LEU A 53 14.12 -4.39 -9.66
CA LEU A 53 15.25 -4.23 -10.58
C LEU A 53 15.06 -5.00 -11.90
N GLY A 54 14.44 -6.18 -11.84
CA GLY A 54 14.20 -7.04 -13.01
C GLY A 54 13.02 -6.63 -13.89
N MET A 55 12.17 -5.71 -13.45
CA MET A 55 11.00 -5.26 -14.22
C MET A 55 11.27 -4.01 -15.06
N ASN A 56 10.44 -3.79 -16.07
CA ASN A 56 10.43 -2.51 -16.78
C ASN A 56 9.74 -1.44 -15.92
N GLN A 57 10.53 -0.78 -15.06
CA GLN A 57 10.06 0.23 -14.11
C GLN A 57 9.31 1.36 -14.80
N GLN A 58 9.82 1.91 -15.90
CA GLN A 58 9.16 3.01 -16.63
C GLN A 58 7.80 2.59 -17.19
N ALA A 59 7.69 1.39 -17.78
CA ALA A 59 6.41 0.89 -18.27
C ALA A 59 5.39 0.70 -17.14
N PHE A 60 5.85 0.24 -15.97
CA PHE A 60 4.99 0.11 -14.79
C PHE A 60 4.55 1.47 -14.23
N LEU A 61 5.48 2.42 -14.08
CA LEU A 61 5.20 3.79 -13.63
C LEU A 61 4.18 4.48 -14.55
N ASN A 62 4.35 4.33 -15.88
CA ASN A 62 3.38 4.82 -16.86
C ASN A 62 2.00 4.17 -16.68
N LYS A 63 1.95 2.86 -16.41
CA LYS A 63 0.69 2.13 -16.19
C LYS A 63 -0.06 2.61 -14.94
N VAL A 64 0.66 2.94 -13.86
CA VAL A 64 0.07 3.46 -12.62
C VAL A 64 -0.13 4.98 -12.63
N GLY A 65 0.10 5.63 -13.78
CA GLY A 65 -0.12 7.07 -13.92
C GLY A 65 0.89 7.94 -13.17
N ALA A 66 2.09 7.43 -12.89
CA ALA A 66 3.19 8.19 -12.30
C ALA A 66 3.99 8.91 -13.40
N THR A 67 3.42 9.99 -13.95
CA THR A 67 4.04 10.74 -15.06
C THR A 67 4.18 12.24 -14.75
N THR A 68 5.26 12.81 -15.25
CA THR A 68 5.51 14.27 -15.27
C THR A 68 5.19 14.82 -16.65
N SER A 69 4.58 16.01 -16.71
CA SER A 69 4.29 16.68 -17.97
C SER A 69 5.51 17.39 -18.55
N LYS A 70 5.47 17.73 -19.85
CA LYS A 70 6.51 18.53 -20.53
C LYS A 70 6.72 19.94 -19.94
N ASN A 71 5.82 20.41 -19.07
CA ASN A 71 5.84 21.75 -18.49
C ASN A 71 6.41 21.78 -17.06
N ALA A 72 7.15 20.75 -16.62
CA ALA A 72 7.69 20.67 -15.26
C ALA A 72 6.57 20.79 -14.19
N LEU A 73 5.43 20.15 -14.44
CA LEU A 73 4.37 19.97 -13.47
C LEU A 73 4.10 18.47 -13.30
N TYR A 74 3.99 18.04 -12.05
CA TYR A 74 3.51 16.71 -11.73
C TYR A 74 2.02 16.63 -12.08
N THR A 75 1.67 15.74 -13.01
CA THR A 75 0.29 15.54 -13.48
C THR A 75 -0.21 14.13 -13.18
N GLY A 76 0.58 13.33 -12.48
CA GLY A 76 0.26 11.96 -12.14
C GLY A 76 -0.77 11.83 -11.01
N GLN A 77 -1.11 10.59 -10.71
CA GLN A 77 -2.02 10.25 -9.61
C GLN A 77 -1.40 10.65 -8.27
N ILE A 78 -2.14 11.41 -7.45
CA ILE A 78 -1.82 11.60 -6.03
C ILE A 78 -2.53 10.52 -5.23
N TYR A 79 -1.77 9.74 -4.47
CA TYR A 79 -2.27 8.70 -3.57
C TYR A 79 -2.49 9.31 -2.19
N GLU A 80 -3.74 9.33 -1.74
CA GLU A 80 -4.06 9.73 -0.37
C GLU A 80 -3.76 8.55 0.56
N ILE A 81 -2.87 8.77 1.53
CA ILE A 81 -2.51 7.79 2.55
C ILE A 81 -3.30 8.15 3.81
N PRO A 82 -4.31 7.36 4.21
CA PRO A 82 -5.00 7.59 5.47
C PRO A 82 -4.04 7.35 6.63
N VAL A 83 -3.89 8.35 7.51
CA VAL A 83 -3.05 8.24 8.71
C VAL A 83 -3.91 8.34 9.96
N VAL A 84 -3.56 7.58 10.99
CA VAL A 84 -4.10 7.74 12.33
C VAL A 84 -2.96 8.14 13.27
N VAL A 85 -3.16 9.20 14.03
CA VAL A 85 -2.19 9.73 15.00
C VAL A 85 -2.62 9.31 16.39
N HIS A 86 -1.86 8.39 16.99
CA HIS A 86 -2.02 7.95 18.37
C HIS A 86 -1.13 8.81 19.27
N VAL A 87 -1.71 9.80 19.94
CA VAL A 87 -0.99 10.70 20.86
C VAL A 87 -0.94 10.06 22.24
N ILE A 88 0.26 9.75 22.71
CA ILE A 88 0.50 9.16 24.03
C ILE A 88 0.89 10.29 24.99
N GLU A 89 -0.05 10.70 25.83
CA GLU A 89 0.10 11.87 26.70
C GLU A 89 0.67 11.48 28.06
N SER A 90 1.37 12.42 28.70
CA SER A 90 1.81 12.32 30.10
C SER A 90 0.91 13.16 30.99
N GLN A 91 0.55 12.63 32.16
CA GLN A 91 -0.16 13.34 33.22
C GLN A 91 0.79 13.87 34.30
N ASP A 92 2.10 13.61 34.18
CA ASP A 92 3.10 14.18 35.08
C ASP A 92 3.21 15.70 34.83
N PRO A 93 3.04 16.55 35.87
CA PRO A 93 3.21 17.98 35.75
C PRO A 93 4.55 18.42 35.15
N ALA A 94 5.62 17.63 35.32
CA ALA A 94 6.94 17.90 34.72
C ALA A 94 6.92 17.86 33.18
N ASN A 95 5.93 17.20 32.58
CA ASN A 95 5.76 17.05 31.14
C ASN A 95 4.62 17.92 30.58
N ALA A 96 4.01 18.81 31.37
CA ALA A 96 2.88 19.64 30.92
C ALA A 96 3.21 20.50 29.69
N ASN A 97 4.48 20.91 29.54
CA ASN A 97 4.98 21.65 28.37
C ASN A 97 5.04 20.81 27.08
N LEU A 98 4.86 19.50 27.15
CA LEU A 98 4.91 18.58 26.01
C LEU A 98 3.55 18.33 25.37
N ALA A 99 2.44 18.75 26.01
CA ALA A 99 1.10 18.63 25.44
C ALA A 99 1.00 19.32 24.06
N VAL A 100 0.26 18.71 23.14
CA VAL A 100 0.02 19.19 21.77
C VAL A 100 -1.46 19.22 21.44
N THR A 101 -1.88 20.24 20.71
CA THR A 101 -3.25 20.42 20.21
C THR A 101 -3.48 19.68 18.88
N ASP A 102 -4.75 19.40 18.56
CA ASP A 102 -5.10 18.82 17.26
C ASP A 102 -4.67 19.72 16.09
N GLN A 103 -4.75 21.05 16.26
CA GLN A 103 -4.33 21.99 15.22
C GLN A 103 -2.81 21.94 14.97
N GLU A 104 -2.00 21.74 16.01
CA GLU A 104 -0.56 21.54 15.86
C GLU A 104 -0.25 20.26 15.07
N ILE A 105 -0.97 19.16 15.35
CA ILE A 105 -0.85 17.89 14.61
C ILE A 105 -1.29 18.08 13.15
N ILE A 106 -2.41 18.74 12.90
CA ILE A 106 -2.91 19.05 11.54
C ILE A 106 -1.86 19.87 10.77
N ASN A 107 -1.28 20.90 11.41
CA ASN A 107 -0.25 21.72 10.79
C ASN A 107 1.03 20.91 10.51
N TRP A 108 1.41 20.00 11.41
CA TRP A 108 2.56 19.12 11.25
C TRP A 108 2.39 18.14 10.07
N ILE A 109 1.23 17.50 9.93
CA ILE A 109 0.87 16.70 8.76
C ILE A 109 0.86 17.56 7.48
N GLY A 110 0.34 18.79 7.57
CA GLY A 110 0.34 19.77 6.47
C GLY A 110 1.76 20.15 6.01
N ARG A 111 2.71 20.30 6.94
CA ARG A 111 4.13 20.54 6.62
C ARG A 111 4.76 19.34 5.91
N ALA A 112 4.52 18.12 6.37
CA ALA A 112 5.04 16.93 5.69
C ALA A 112 4.49 16.84 4.25
N ASN A 113 3.19 17.09 4.08
CA ASN A 113 2.57 17.16 2.75
C ASN A 113 3.18 18.23 1.84
N SER A 114 3.51 19.42 2.37
CA SER A 114 4.13 20.47 1.55
C SER A 114 5.57 20.12 1.13
N MET A 115 6.30 19.37 1.96
CA MET A 115 7.62 18.84 1.60
C MET A 115 7.52 17.76 0.51
N TYR A 116 6.58 16.82 0.62
CA TYR A 116 6.33 15.83 -0.44
C TYR A 116 5.85 16.46 -1.75
N ALA A 117 5.13 17.57 -1.67
CA ALA A 117 4.74 18.37 -2.82
C ALA A 117 5.86 19.30 -3.35
N THR A 118 7.04 19.33 -2.72
CA THR A 118 8.15 20.27 -3.04
C THR A 118 7.67 21.74 -3.06
N THR A 119 6.85 22.12 -2.08
CA THR A 119 6.35 23.50 -1.90
C THR A 119 6.82 24.13 -0.60
N TYR A 120 7.63 23.40 0.18
CA TYR A 120 8.16 23.84 1.46
C TYR A 120 9.46 24.65 1.30
N GLY A 121 9.61 25.72 2.10
CA GLY A 121 10.91 26.38 2.35
C GLY A 121 11.38 27.44 1.35
N GLY A 122 10.64 27.71 0.27
CA GLY A 122 10.94 28.78 -0.71
C GLY A 122 12.23 28.55 -1.52
N ASN A 123 12.27 28.97 -2.80
CA ASN A 123 13.36 28.73 -3.75
C ASN A 123 13.60 27.27 -4.18
N PHE A 124 12.77 26.33 -3.73
CA PHE A 124 12.73 24.97 -4.26
C PHE A 124 11.45 24.82 -5.09
N TYR A 125 11.60 24.40 -6.34
CA TYR A 125 10.51 24.34 -7.30
C TYR A 125 10.21 22.88 -7.64
N PRO A 126 8.94 22.46 -7.62
CA PRO A 126 8.56 21.11 -7.99
C PRO A 126 8.86 20.87 -9.47
N GLU A 127 9.41 19.69 -9.76
CA GLU A 127 9.80 19.19 -11.08
C GLU A 127 10.80 20.09 -11.85
N ALA A 128 11.51 20.99 -11.16
CA ALA A 128 12.56 21.81 -11.75
C ALA A 128 13.89 21.04 -11.85
N THR A 129 14.79 21.53 -12.71
CA THR A 129 16.14 20.96 -12.87
C THR A 129 17.17 21.69 -12.01
N GLY A 130 18.30 21.02 -11.76
CA GLY A 130 19.44 21.57 -11.06
C GLY A 130 19.36 21.49 -9.52
N PRO A 131 20.31 22.11 -8.80
CA PRO A 131 20.50 21.86 -7.37
C PRO A 131 19.34 22.26 -6.44
N THR A 132 18.49 23.19 -6.89
CA THR A 132 17.31 23.63 -6.16
C THR A 132 16.01 23.06 -6.74
N GLY A 133 16.10 22.23 -7.79
CA GLY A 133 14.97 21.48 -8.32
C GLY A 133 14.67 20.26 -7.48
N GLY A 134 13.41 20.07 -7.08
CA GLY A 134 12.95 18.88 -6.36
C GLY A 134 11.80 18.20 -7.07
N ASN A 135 11.43 17.00 -6.63
CA ASN A 135 10.35 16.22 -7.27
C ASN A 135 9.23 15.89 -6.29
N VAL A 136 8.00 15.88 -6.81
CA VAL A 136 6.82 15.52 -6.04
C VAL A 136 6.85 14.03 -5.74
N ILE A 137 6.83 13.66 -4.47
CA ILE A 137 6.45 12.30 -4.06
C ILE A 137 4.93 12.28 -3.96
N PRO A 138 4.21 11.46 -4.75
CA PRO A 138 2.76 11.56 -4.87
C PRO A 138 2.00 10.89 -3.73
N PHE A 139 2.52 10.95 -2.50
CA PHE A 139 1.87 10.46 -1.30
C PHE A 139 1.43 11.65 -0.46
N LYS A 140 0.11 11.81 -0.34
CA LYS A 140 -0.50 12.85 0.49
C LYS A 140 -1.09 12.21 1.73
N LEU A 141 -0.54 12.56 2.88
CA LEU A 141 -1.08 12.14 4.17
C LEU A 141 -2.42 12.83 4.41
N VAL A 142 -3.42 12.04 4.77
CA VAL A 142 -4.76 12.53 5.11
C VAL A 142 -5.14 11.90 6.44
N LEU A 143 -5.40 12.72 7.47
CA LEU A 143 -5.95 12.20 8.72
C LEU A 143 -7.19 11.37 8.42
N ALA A 144 -7.26 10.17 9.00
CA ALA A 144 -8.38 9.28 8.85
C ALA A 144 -9.67 10.02 9.20
N LYS A 145 -10.70 9.83 8.38
CA LYS A 145 -12.04 10.38 8.61
C LYS A 145 -13.05 9.28 8.94
N ARG A 146 -12.71 8.02 8.65
CA ARG A 146 -13.45 6.82 8.99
C ARG A 146 -12.62 5.96 9.93
N SER A 147 -13.17 5.54 11.06
CA SER A 147 -12.58 4.54 11.95
C SER A 147 -12.70 3.14 11.34
N PRO A 148 -11.94 2.12 11.81
CA PRO A 148 -12.06 0.74 11.35
C PRO A 148 -13.49 0.18 11.43
N SER A 149 -14.28 0.68 12.39
CA SER A 149 -15.71 0.37 12.57
C SER A 149 -16.65 1.21 11.68
N CYS A 150 -16.12 1.92 10.70
CA CYS A 150 -16.86 2.78 9.77
C CYS A 150 -17.55 4.01 10.38
N MET A 151 -17.16 4.42 11.58
CA MET A 151 -17.68 5.63 12.22
C MET A 151 -16.85 6.86 11.85
N PRO A 152 -17.43 8.08 11.84
CA PRO A 152 -16.65 9.31 11.71
C PRO A 152 -15.56 9.41 12.79
N THR A 153 -14.38 9.89 12.41
CA THR A 153 -13.24 10.13 13.31
C THR A 153 -12.49 11.39 12.88
N THR A 154 -11.72 11.98 13.79
CA THR A 154 -10.74 13.04 13.48
C THR A 154 -9.42 12.48 12.96
N GLY A 155 -9.18 11.17 13.13
CA GLY A 155 -7.90 10.52 12.87
C GLY A 155 -6.83 10.83 13.92
N ILE A 156 -7.18 11.50 15.02
CA ILE A 156 -6.31 11.78 16.16
C ILE A 156 -6.94 11.14 17.40
N ILE A 157 -6.22 10.23 18.04
CA ILE A 157 -6.68 9.50 19.24
C ILE A 157 -5.67 9.75 20.34
N ARG A 158 -6.15 10.04 21.55
CA ARG A 158 -5.31 10.41 22.70
C ARG A 158 -5.40 9.34 23.77
N TYR A 159 -4.25 8.97 24.33
CA TYR A 159 -4.12 7.92 25.32
C TYR A 159 -3.28 8.40 26.49
N ASN A 160 -3.60 7.91 27.70
CA ASN A 160 -2.85 8.22 28.90
C ASN A 160 -1.64 7.28 29.06
N GLY A 161 -0.46 7.75 28.66
CA GLY A 161 0.80 7.03 28.78
C GLY A 161 1.30 6.84 30.21
N SER A 162 0.89 7.68 31.16
CA SER A 162 1.24 7.54 32.59
C SER A 162 0.75 6.25 33.24
N THR A 163 -0.11 5.50 32.53
CA THR A 163 -0.53 4.16 32.93
C THR A 163 0.55 3.10 32.73
N LEU A 164 1.54 3.37 31.86
CA LEU A 164 2.66 2.48 31.58
C LEU A 164 3.85 2.83 32.47
N THR A 165 4.52 1.79 32.97
CA THR A 165 5.72 1.93 33.81
C THR A 165 6.82 2.69 33.05
N ASP A 166 7.50 3.61 33.75
CA ASP A 166 8.61 4.44 33.27
C ASP A 166 8.29 5.38 32.09
N TYR A 167 7.04 5.45 31.61
CA TYR A 167 6.68 6.31 30.49
C TYR A 167 6.89 7.80 30.80
N ASP A 168 6.45 8.29 31.96
CA ASP A 168 6.57 9.72 32.29
C ASP A 168 8.02 10.18 32.46
N GLN A 169 8.87 9.27 32.96
CA GLN A 169 10.27 9.56 33.21
C GLN A 169 11.13 9.41 31.95
N ASN A 170 10.87 8.39 31.14
CA ASN A 170 11.78 7.98 30.06
C ASN A 170 11.15 7.99 28.66
N GLY A 171 9.83 8.19 28.55
CA GLY A 171 9.10 8.09 27.29
C GLY A 171 9.06 6.65 26.78
N VAL A 172 9.43 6.45 25.51
CA VAL A 172 9.49 5.12 24.85
C VAL A 172 10.93 4.73 24.55
N THR A 173 11.18 3.42 24.39
CA THR A 173 12.46 2.76 24.04
C THR A 173 13.37 2.49 25.24
N ASP A 174 14.25 1.48 25.11
CA ASP A 174 15.29 0.88 25.99
C ASP A 174 15.21 1.10 27.52
N THR A 175 14.93 2.31 27.98
CA THR A 175 14.81 2.71 29.39
C THR A 175 13.39 3.12 29.83
N GLY A 176 12.43 3.29 28.91
CA GLY A 176 11.03 3.63 29.17
C GLY A 176 10.04 2.53 28.76
N ALA A 177 8.81 2.92 28.46
CA ALA A 177 7.82 1.98 27.94
C ALA A 177 8.26 1.42 26.58
N THR A 178 8.06 0.14 26.34
CA THR A 178 8.37 -0.46 25.03
C THR A 178 7.33 -0.06 23.99
N ASP A 179 7.75 0.00 22.72
CA ASP A 179 6.86 0.12 21.55
C ASP A 179 5.68 -0.87 21.61
N THR A 180 5.97 -2.12 22.00
CA THR A 180 5.01 -3.21 22.13
C THR A 180 4.02 -2.97 23.28
N GLN A 181 4.45 -2.40 24.41
CA GLN A 181 3.53 -2.04 25.50
C GLN A 181 2.55 -0.95 25.07
N ILE A 182 3.04 0.08 24.36
CA ILE A 182 2.20 1.14 23.81
C ILE A 182 1.12 0.53 22.92
N LYS A 183 1.53 -0.31 21.98
CA LYS A 183 0.69 -0.96 20.97
C LYS A 183 -0.32 -1.95 21.55
N ASN A 184 0.12 -2.80 22.46
CA ASN A 184 -0.69 -3.94 22.94
C ASN A 184 -1.56 -3.60 24.16
N GLN A 185 -1.15 -2.62 24.98
CA GLN A 185 -1.82 -2.35 26.26
C GLN A 185 -2.58 -1.02 26.26
N LEU A 186 -2.23 -0.08 25.38
CA LEU A 186 -2.74 1.29 25.45
C LEU A 186 -3.39 1.76 24.16
N ALA A 187 -2.66 1.73 23.04
CA ALA A 187 -3.04 2.30 21.76
C ALA A 187 -3.00 1.23 20.66
N PRO A 188 -4.07 0.43 20.50
CA PRO A 188 -4.13 -0.60 19.48
C PRO A 188 -4.01 -0.04 18.07
N HIS A 189 -3.31 -0.81 17.24
CA HIS A 189 -3.15 -0.54 15.83
C HIS A 189 -4.48 -0.46 15.11
N TRP A 190 -4.54 0.46 14.15
CA TRP A 190 -5.53 0.36 13.08
C TRP A 190 -4.95 -0.48 11.94
N PRO A 191 -5.77 -1.24 11.21
CA PRO A 191 -5.27 -2.17 10.19
C PRO A 191 -4.36 -1.47 9.16
N GLU A 192 -3.10 -1.90 9.05
CA GLU A 192 -2.02 -1.20 8.32
C GLU A 192 -2.20 -1.24 6.80
N ASN A 193 -2.97 -2.22 6.35
CA ASN A 193 -3.50 -2.30 4.99
C ASN A 193 -4.57 -1.23 4.69
N SER A 194 -5.01 -0.43 5.67
CA SER A 194 -5.93 0.72 5.50
C SER A 194 -5.44 2.04 6.05
N TYR A 195 -4.57 2.01 7.06
CA TYR A 195 -4.12 3.20 7.77
C TYR A 195 -2.63 3.10 8.03
N PHE A 196 -1.90 4.20 7.92
CA PHE A 196 -0.56 4.28 8.46
C PHE A 196 -0.64 4.77 9.91
N ASN A 197 -0.18 3.96 10.86
CA ASN A 197 -0.19 4.30 12.29
C ASN A 197 1.01 5.20 12.64
N ILE A 198 0.74 6.35 13.26
CA ILE A 198 1.77 7.29 13.74
C ILE A 198 1.57 7.47 15.24
N TYR A 199 2.50 6.95 16.04
CA TYR A 199 2.52 7.13 17.49
C TYR A 199 3.31 8.39 17.83
N VAL A 200 2.67 9.35 18.50
CA VAL A 200 3.33 10.57 19.00
C VAL A 200 3.54 10.41 20.49
N VAL A 201 4.81 10.32 20.90
CA VAL A 201 5.21 10.08 22.29
C VAL A 201 5.93 11.29 22.86
N ILE A 202 5.99 11.40 24.19
CA ILE A 202 6.66 12.53 24.85
C ILE A 202 8.17 12.60 24.51
N GLY A 203 8.80 11.46 24.31
CA GLY A 203 10.21 11.35 23.94
C GLY A 203 10.74 9.93 24.00
N PHE A 204 12.05 9.83 23.91
CA PHE A 204 12.79 8.57 23.94
C PHE A 204 13.93 8.66 24.95
N ASP A 205 14.20 7.58 25.67
CA ASP A 205 15.31 7.40 26.61
C ASP A 205 15.55 8.56 27.60
N GLY A 206 14.49 9.11 28.18
CA GLY A 206 14.60 10.21 29.16
C GLY A 206 14.96 11.57 28.54
N GLN A 207 14.96 11.67 27.20
CA GLN A 207 15.33 12.88 26.48
C GLN A 207 14.13 13.74 26.09
N GLN A 208 12.92 13.51 26.60
CA GLN A 208 11.68 14.20 26.19
C GLN A 208 11.76 15.73 26.22
N GLN A 209 12.58 16.30 27.10
CA GLN A 209 12.77 17.77 27.22
C GLN A 209 13.80 18.36 26.24
N LEU A 210 14.51 17.53 25.48
CA LEU A 210 15.57 17.94 24.55
C LEU A 210 15.06 18.03 23.11
N SER A 211 15.54 19.02 22.35
CA SER A 211 15.24 19.18 20.92
C SER A 211 16.20 18.42 20.00
N TYR A 212 16.97 17.46 20.55
CA TYR A 212 17.94 16.63 19.85
C TYR A 212 17.91 15.20 20.39
N GLY A 213 18.66 14.30 19.75
CA GLY A 213 18.62 12.86 20.03
C GLY A 213 17.75 12.13 19.02
N LEU A 214 17.19 10.98 19.41
CA LEU A 214 16.21 10.26 18.59
C LEU A 214 14.93 11.09 18.50
N MET A 215 14.59 11.57 17.31
CA MET A 215 13.40 12.39 17.06
C MET A 215 12.21 11.55 16.55
N GLY A 216 12.49 10.42 15.92
CA GLY A 216 11.50 9.47 15.45
C GLY A 216 12.15 8.30 14.72
N TYR A 217 11.31 7.36 14.32
CA TYR A 217 11.63 6.27 13.41
C TYR A 217 10.38 5.84 12.66
N ALA A 218 10.55 5.20 11.50
CA ALA A 218 9.49 4.44 10.83
C ALA A 218 10.02 3.11 10.31
N ALA A 219 9.14 2.14 10.16
CA ALA A 219 9.48 0.87 9.54
C ALA A 219 9.42 0.96 8.01
N PHE A 220 10.25 0.16 7.33
CA PHE A 220 10.28 0.08 5.87
C PHE A 220 9.00 -0.58 5.31
N PRO A 221 8.56 -0.32 4.06
CA PRO A 221 7.31 -0.87 3.55
C PRO A 221 7.31 -2.40 3.46
N SER A 222 8.47 -3.04 3.41
CA SER A 222 8.59 -4.49 3.39
C SER A 222 8.39 -5.16 4.77
N SER A 223 8.26 -4.38 5.84
CA SER A 223 8.04 -4.90 7.21
C SER A 223 6.69 -5.62 7.31
N TYR A 224 6.47 -6.40 8.35
CA TYR A 224 5.15 -6.96 8.62
C TYR A 224 4.14 -5.83 8.90
N ASP A 225 2.89 -5.98 8.50
CA ASP A 225 1.77 -5.08 8.85
C ASP A 225 1.83 -4.60 10.31
N TYR A 226 1.90 -5.50 11.29
CA TYR A 226 1.97 -5.15 12.72
C TYR A 226 3.19 -4.30 13.14
N ASP A 227 4.26 -4.28 12.35
CA ASP A 227 5.45 -3.47 12.62
C ASP A 227 5.53 -2.24 11.68
N TYR A 228 4.58 -2.07 10.75
CA TYR A 228 4.59 -1.00 9.75
C TYR A 228 3.94 0.28 10.27
N GLU A 229 4.70 0.98 11.10
CA GLU A 229 4.29 2.22 11.76
C GLU A 229 5.42 3.25 11.81
N SER A 230 5.11 4.40 12.44
CA SER A 230 6.10 5.36 12.87
C SER A 230 5.89 5.75 14.33
N PHE A 231 6.99 5.94 15.06
CA PHE A 231 7.00 6.60 16.36
C PHE A 231 7.73 7.93 16.24
N MET A 232 7.10 8.99 16.73
CA MET A 232 7.57 10.37 16.61
C MET A 232 7.58 11.04 17.99
N LYS A 233 8.67 11.76 18.27
CA LYS A 233 8.75 12.61 19.46
C LYS A 233 7.89 13.86 19.27
N VAL A 234 7.17 14.25 20.31
CA VAL A 234 6.30 15.43 20.28
C VAL A 234 7.01 16.75 19.96
N ALA A 235 8.33 16.84 20.22
CA ALA A 235 9.16 17.98 19.85
C ALA A 235 9.16 18.27 18.33
N THR A 236 9.00 17.23 17.49
CA THR A 236 8.92 17.37 16.01
C THR A 236 7.67 18.12 15.55
N ILE A 237 6.62 18.13 16.36
CA ILE A 237 5.37 18.84 16.08
C ILE A 237 5.55 20.33 16.39
N LYS A 238 6.15 20.63 17.56
CA LYS A 238 6.32 21.99 18.07
C LYS A 238 7.34 22.81 17.28
N ASN A 239 8.38 22.16 16.75
CA ASN A 239 9.35 22.83 15.88
C ASN A 239 8.76 23.01 14.46
N GLN A 240 8.46 24.25 14.08
CA GLN A 240 7.85 24.56 12.79
C GLN A 240 8.76 24.31 11.56
N ASN A 241 10.06 24.14 11.79
CA ASN A 241 11.04 23.84 10.75
C ASN A 241 11.48 22.37 10.75
N ASP A 242 10.84 21.53 11.56
CA ASP A 242 11.16 20.11 11.67
C ASP A 242 10.78 19.34 10.39
N THR A 243 11.70 18.48 9.95
CA THR A 243 11.58 17.66 8.74
C THR A 243 11.50 16.16 9.06
N THR A 244 11.56 15.79 10.36
CA THR A 244 11.71 14.41 10.82
C THR A 244 10.56 13.54 10.33
N LEU A 245 9.30 13.99 10.43
CA LEU A 245 8.17 13.20 9.95
C LEU A 245 8.30 12.85 8.46
N THR A 246 8.69 13.81 7.63
CA THR A 246 8.87 13.59 6.19
C THR A 246 10.05 12.68 5.90
N HIS A 247 11.11 12.76 6.71
CA HIS A 247 12.25 11.86 6.63
C HIS A 247 11.85 10.42 6.96
N GLU A 248 11.22 10.20 8.11
CA GLU A 248 10.79 8.86 8.55
C GLU A 248 9.75 8.26 7.61
N LEU A 249 8.78 9.04 7.16
CA LEU A 249 7.83 8.56 6.14
C LEU A 249 8.49 8.32 4.79
N GLY A 250 9.62 8.97 4.48
CA GLY A 250 10.47 8.60 3.35
C GLY A 250 10.95 7.16 3.44
N HIS A 251 11.39 6.73 4.63
CA HIS A 251 11.69 5.32 4.90
C HIS A 251 10.46 4.42 4.80
N ALA A 252 9.32 4.85 5.35
CA ALA A 252 8.05 4.12 5.22
C ALA A 252 7.62 3.93 3.75
N PHE A 253 8.01 4.83 2.86
CA PHE A 253 7.75 4.72 1.43
C PHE A 253 8.85 3.99 0.65
N GLY A 254 9.93 3.53 1.30
CA GLY A 254 10.95 2.70 0.68
C GLY A 254 12.26 3.41 0.32
N LEU A 255 12.48 4.63 0.81
CA LEU A 255 13.73 5.37 0.60
C LEU A 255 14.77 5.03 1.67
N TYR A 256 16.02 4.92 1.25
CA TYR A 256 17.16 4.84 2.16
C TYR A 256 17.77 6.23 2.35
N HIS A 257 18.66 6.36 3.32
CA HIS A 257 19.46 7.57 3.48
C HIS A 257 20.32 7.81 2.22
N THR A 258 20.57 9.06 1.84
CA THR A 258 21.50 9.35 0.72
C THR A 258 22.95 8.94 1.01
N PHE A 259 23.25 8.67 2.29
CA PHE A 259 24.52 8.16 2.79
C PHE A 259 24.45 6.67 3.18
N GLN A 260 23.46 5.93 2.69
CA GLN A 260 23.26 4.52 3.06
C GLN A 260 24.55 3.69 2.90
N GLY A 261 24.85 2.87 3.91
CA GLY A 261 26.05 2.03 3.94
C GLY A 261 27.22 2.62 4.72
N ILE A 262 27.10 3.84 5.25
CA ILE A 262 28.03 4.41 6.23
C ILE A 262 27.30 4.88 7.49
N SER A 263 28.03 5.06 8.59
CA SER A 263 27.45 5.58 9.84
C SER A 263 26.96 7.02 9.68
N ALA A 264 25.83 7.34 10.28
CA ALA A 264 25.30 8.70 10.39
C ALA A 264 26.27 9.70 11.05
N ASN A 265 27.25 9.24 11.83
CA ASN A 265 28.26 10.11 12.43
C ASN A 265 29.51 10.27 11.54
N SER A 266 29.58 9.55 10.41
CA SER A 266 30.68 9.70 9.47
C SER A 266 30.43 10.87 8.50
N GLN A 267 31.01 12.01 8.86
CA GLN A 267 30.90 13.27 8.11
C GLN A 267 31.93 13.39 6.98
N THR A 268 32.82 12.41 6.81
CA THR A 268 33.95 12.48 5.84
C THR A 268 34.05 11.26 4.94
N THR A 269 33.39 10.14 5.28
CA THR A 269 33.34 8.95 4.42
C THR A 269 32.22 9.09 3.40
N CYS A 270 32.43 8.52 2.22
CA CYS A 270 31.42 8.39 1.18
C CYS A 270 30.99 6.92 1.08
N PRO A 271 29.69 6.64 0.88
CA PRO A 271 29.21 5.27 0.69
C PRO A 271 29.75 4.67 -0.61
N VAL A 272 29.85 3.35 -0.66
CA VAL A 272 30.12 2.62 -1.90
C VAL A 272 28.97 2.88 -2.86
N ASN A 273 29.29 3.23 -4.11
CA ASN A 273 28.30 3.49 -5.15
C ASN A 273 28.83 3.09 -6.54
N ASN A 274 29.32 1.85 -6.68
CA ASN A 274 29.83 1.34 -7.96
C ASN A 274 28.68 1.07 -8.94
N ASN A 275 27.53 0.66 -8.42
CA ASN A 275 26.28 0.55 -9.16
C ASN A 275 25.14 1.18 -8.35
N CYS A 276 24.70 2.37 -8.76
CA CYS A 276 23.64 3.14 -8.10
C CYS A 276 22.27 2.45 -8.04
N ALA A 277 22.06 1.36 -8.78
CA ALA A 277 20.82 0.59 -8.70
C ALA A 277 20.81 -0.40 -7.51
N THR A 278 21.99 -0.78 -6.99
CA THR A 278 22.13 -1.81 -5.95
C THR A 278 22.89 -1.34 -4.71
N ASP A 279 23.81 -0.39 -4.90
CA ASP A 279 24.65 0.21 -3.87
C ASP A 279 24.00 1.50 -3.34
N GLY A 280 24.54 2.02 -2.22
CA GLY A 280 24.07 3.25 -1.60
C GLY A 280 22.57 3.23 -1.30
N ASP A 281 21.89 4.31 -1.68
CA ASP A 281 20.45 4.49 -1.46
C ASP A 281 19.58 3.80 -2.53
N ARG A 282 20.21 3.17 -3.53
CA ARG A 282 19.58 2.49 -4.66
C ARG A 282 18.79 3.43 -5.58
N VAL A 283 19.23 4.68 -5.69
CA VAL A 283 18.62 5.71 -6.54
C VAL A 283 19.67 6.38 -7.42
N CYS A 284 19.64 6.10 -8.73
CA CYS A 284 20.67 6.55 -9.66
C CYS A 284 20.73 8.06 -9.95
N ASP A 285 19.68 8.82 -9.65
CA ASP A 285 19.71 10.28 -9.77
C ASP A 285 19.96 11.00 -8.43
N THR A 286 20.26 10.24 -7.38
CA THR A 286 20.74 10.79 -6.11
C THR A 286 22.26 10.59 -6.06
N SER A 287 23.02 11.68 -5.98
CA SER A 287 24.47 11.58 -5.84
C SER A 287 24.83 10.90 -4.51
N PRO A 288 25.87 10.04 -4.47
CA PRO A 288 26.35 9.48 -3.22
C PRO A 288 26.79 10.61 -2.29
N SER A 289 26.36 10.58 -1.04
CA SER A 289 26.64 11.66 -0.10
C SER A 289 27.20 11.12 1.21
N ARG A 290 28.04 11.90 1.87
CA ARG A 290 28.37 11.68 3.28
C ARG A 290 27.20 12.08 4.19
N SER A 291 27.21 11.65 5.45
CA SER A 291 26.25 12.19 6.41
C SER A 291 26.52 13.68 6.65
N MET A 292 25.46 14.49 6.59
CA MET A 292 25.53 15.91 6.91
C MET A 292 25.23 16.22 8.38
N TYR A 293 25.11 15.20 9.23
CA TYR A 293 24.79 15.37 10.63
C TYR A 293 25.81 16.28 11.31
N GLY A 294 25.37 17.43 11.83
CA GLY A 294 26.25 18.42 12.48
C GLY A 294 27.21 19.16 11.53
N VAL A 295 27.03 19.04 10.22
CA VAL A 295 27.86 19.71 9.20
C VAL A 295 27.17 20.98 8.71
N ALA A 296 27.92 22.06 8.55
CA ALA A 296 27.42 23.27 7.88
C ALA A 296 27.10 22.96 6.42
N VAL A 297 25.87 23.25 5.99
CA VAL A 297 25.37 22.87 4.66
C VAL A 297 26.19 23.55 3.55
N PRO A 298 26.90 22.81 2.71
CA PRO A 298 27.71 23.38 1.63
C PRO A 298 26.84 24.07 0.56
N ASN A 299 27.34 25.17 -0.01
CA ASN A 299 26.68 25.81 -1.15
C ASN A 299 26.94 25.04 -2.46
N ASN A 300 26.19 25.36 -3.52
CA ASN A 300 26.26 24.65 -4.80
C ASN A 300 27.57 24.87 -5.59
N ASN A 301 28.46 25.77 -5.15
CA ASN A 301 29.77 25.97 -5.75
C ASN A 301 30.88 25.22 -4.99
N ALA A 302 30.55 24.60 -3.85
CA ALA A 302 31.48 23.75 -3.14
C ALA A 302 31.60 22.39 -3.84
N ILE A 303 32.79 21.81 -3.80
CA ILE A 303 33.05 20.47 -4.31
C ILE A 303 32.53 19.45 -3.31
N ASP A 304 31.68 18.54 -3.80
CA ASP A 304 31.27 17.35 -3.08
C ASP A 304 32.41 16.32 -3.08
N PRO A 305 32.94 15.95 -1.90
CA PRO A 305 34.03 14.99 -1.80
C PRO A 305 33.67 13.58 -2.32
N CYS A 306 32.38 13.26 -2.44
CA CYS A 306 31.93 11.95 -2.88
C CYS A 306 31.81 11.82 -4.39
N THR A 307 31.62 12.93 -5.10
CA THR A 307 31.47 12.94 -6.57
C THR A 307 32.59 13.68 -7.28
N THR A 308 33.39 14.48 -6.55
CA THR A 308 34.41 15.41 -7.08
C THR A 308 33.84 16.50 -8.00
N GLN A 309 32.51 16.65 -8.01
CA GLN A 309 31.78 17.69 -8.74
C GLN A 309 31.22 18.72 -7.76
N ASN A 310 30.69 19.81 -8.28
CA ASN A 310 29.91 20.74 -7.46
C ASN A 310 28.68 20.04 -6.87
N TYR A 311 28.30 20.42 -5.65
CA TYR A 311 27.07 19.89 -5.03
C TYR A 311 25.84 20.13 -5.93
N ASP A 312 25.13 19.05 -6.21
CA ASP A 312 24.00 18.95 -7.15
C ASP A 312 22.63 19.08 -6.48
N GLY A 313 22.60 19.48 -5.21
CA GLY A 313 21.39 19.57 -4.40
C GLY A 313 21.20 18.40 -3.44
N THR A 314 22.02 17.36 -3.48
CA THR A 314 21.94 16.25 -2.52
C THR A 314 22.10 16.70 -1.06
N GLN A 315 22.79 17.81 -0.81
CA GLN A 315 22.92 18.43 0.52
C GLN A 315 21.62 19.03 1.09
N TYR A 316 20.58 19.13 0.25
CA TYR A 316 19.22 19.54 0.64
C TYR A 316 18.23 18.37 0.57
N ASN A 317 18.70 17.14 0.31
CA ASN A 317 17.83 15.98 0.20
C ASN A 317 17.19 15.68 1.56
N ILE A 318 15.89 15.38 1.58
CA ILE A 318 15.15 15.04 2.80
C ILE A 318 15.72 13.79 3.47
N MET A 319 16.28 12.85 2.72
CA MET A 319 16.87 11.61 3.23
C MET A 319 18.34 11.75 3.70
N ASN A 320 18.83 12.98 3.93
CA ASN A 320 20.13 13.24 4.58
C ASN A 320 19.92 13.93 5.95
N TYR A 321 20.93 13.93 6.82
CA TYR A 321 20.90 14.56 8.14
C TYR A 321 21.39 16.01 8.10
N THR A 322 20.78 16.81 7.24
CA THR A 322 21.10 18.23 7.05
C THR A 322 20.09 19.12 7.77
N ASN A 323 20.47 20.34 8.17
CA ASN A 323 19.50 21.30 8.73
C ASN A 323 18.70 22.05 7.64
N SER A 324 18.95 21.74 6.37
CA SER A 324 18.33 22.37 5.20
C SER A 324 17.68 21.35 4.26
N ASN A 325 17.04 20.29 4.79
CA ASN A 325 16.27 19.34 3.99
C ASN A 325 15.09 20.02 3.30
N ARG A 326 14.98 19.96 1.98
CA ARG A 326 13.93 20.65 1.22
C ARG A 326 13.39 19.87 0.03
N LYS A 327 14.05 18.80 -0.43
CA LYS A 327 13.68 18.13 -1.67
C LYS A 327 13.90 16.61 -1.69
N PHE A 328 13.24 15.99 -2.66
CA PHE A 328 13.52 14.64 -3.16
C PHE A 328 13.99 14.71 -4.63
N THR A 329 14.55 13.61 -5.14
CA THR A 329 14.87 13.42 -6.56
C THR A 329 13.75 12.69 -7.32
N ALA A 330 13.84 12.65 -8.64
CA ALA A 330 12.86 11.94 -9.48
C ALA A 330 12.96 10.42 -9.28
N GLY A 331 14.16 9.88 -9.13
CA GLY A 331 14.40 8.47 -8.82
C GLY A 331 13.90 8.09 -7.43
N GLN A 332 13.97 8.99 -6.44
CA GLN A 332 13.35 8.76 -5.13
C GLN A 332 11.82 8.66 -5.26
N ARG A 333 11.17 9.52 -6.07
CA ARG A 333 9.73 9.37 -6.38
C ARG A 333 9.44 8.00 -6.98
N ASP A 334 10.16 7.64 -8.02
CA ASP A 334 9.90 6.44 -8.79
C ASP A 334 10.09 5.19 -7.92
N ARG A 335 11.16 5.16 -7.12
CA ARG A 335 11.41 4.12 -6.11
C ARG A 335 10.28 4.04 -5.09
N ALA A 336 9.85 5.18 -4.53
CA ALA A 336 8.80 5.20 -3.52
C ALA A 336 7.47 4.62 -4.05
N ILE A 337 7.12 4.95 -5.30
CA ILE A 337 5.93 4.39 -5.97
C ILE A 337 6.08 2.89 -6.18
N LEU A 338 7.22 2.42 -6.68
CA LEU A 338 7.47 0.99 -6.92
C LEU A 338 7.38 0.18 -5.63
N MET A 339 7.99 0.66 -4.55
CA MET A 339 8.00 0.01 -3.24
C MET A 339 6.59 -0.02 -2.62
N MET A 340 5.87 1.10 -2.63
CA MET A 340 4.50 1.16 -2.09
C MET A 340 3.52 0.31 -2.92
N MET A 341 3.67 0.26 -4.24
CA MET A 341 2.85 -0.59 -5.10
C MET A 341 3.12 -2.08 -4.89
N GLU A 342 4.36 -2.45 -4.56
CA GLU A 342 4.72 -3.85 -4.33
C GLU A 342 4.23 -4.35 -2.97
N TYR A 343 4.42 -3.55 -1.91
CA TYR A 343 4.19 -4.00 -0.54
C TYR A 343 2.94 -3.41 0.12
N ARG A 344 2.50 -2.21 -0.29
CA ARG A 344 1.47 -1.42 0.40
C ARG A 344 0.32 -0.98 -0.50
N LYS A 345 0.04 -1.75 -1.56
CA LYS A 345 -1.03 -1.45 -2.52
C LYS A 345 -2.41 -1.27 -1.85
N ASN A 346 -2.68 -2.00 -0.77
CA ASN A 346 -3.93 -1.89 -0.03
C ASN A 346 -4.08 -0.52 0.64
N LEU A 347 -3.01 -0.03 1.29
CA LEU A 347 -2.99 1.24 1.99
C LEU A 347 -3.22 2.43 1.04
N ILE A 348 -2.57 2.44 -0.12
CA ILE A 348 -2.69 3.53 -1.10
C ILE A 348 -4.07 3.60 -1.79
N ASN A 349 -4.88 2.54 -1.68
CA ASN A 349 -6.24 2.47 -2.23
C ASN A 349 -7.31 2.57 -1.13
N SER A 350 -6.90 2.81 0.12
CA SER A 350 -7.80 2.92 1.26
C SER A 350 -8.66 4.18 1.19
N LEU A 351 -9.94 4.03 1.50
CA LEU A 351 -10.92 5.11 1.59
C LEU A 351 -11.01 5.70 3.01
N GLY A 352 -10.12 5.29 3.92
CA GLY A 352 -10.12 5.74 5.32
C GLY A 352 -10.03 7.26 5.49
N GLY A 353 -9.40 7.97 4.53
CA GLY A 353 -9.29 9.43 4.50
C GLY A 353 -10.45 10.16 3.79
N LYS A 354 -11.40 9.42 3.20
CA LYS A 354 -12.56 10.00 2.50
C LYS A 354 -13.65 10.41 3.49
N ASP A 355 -14.31 11.51 3.19
CA ASP A 355 -15.37 12.07 4.04
C ASP A 355 -16.48 11.03 4.31
N PRO A 356 -16.85 10.77 5.58
CA PRO A 356 -17.91 9.82 5.97
C PRO A 356 -19.27 10.10 5.32
N ALA A 357 -19.60 11.37 5.05
CA ALA A 357 -20.84 11.76 4.39
C ALA A 357 -20.90 11.32 2.92
N THR A 358 -19.74 10.98 2.33
CA THR A 358 -19.73 10.29 1.05
C THR A 358 -20.27 8.89 1.25
N VAL A 359 -21.51 8.63 0.81
CA VAL A 359 -22.03 7.27 0.76
C VAL A 359 -21.13 6.49 -0.18
N ILE A 360 -20.43 5.50 0.38
CA ILE A 360 -19.63 4.56 -0.39
C ILE A 360 -20.50 3.31 -0.47
N PRO A 361 -21.37 3.20 -1.50
CA PRO A 361 -22.13 1.97 -1.66
C PRO A 361 -21.14 0.84 -1.79
N SER A 362 -21.35 -0.24 -1.03
CA SER A 362 -20.63 -1.47 -1.29
C SER A 362 -20.88 -1.83 -2.77
N PRO A 363 -19.85 -1.90 -3.62
CA PRO A 363 -20.08 -2.17 -5.04
C PRO A 363 -20.61 -3.59 -5.27
N PHE A 364 -20.67 -4.41 -4.21
CA PHE A 364 -21.16 -5.77 -4.23
C PHE A 364 -21.65 -6.23 -2.86
N SER A 365 -22.45 -7.30 -2.84
CA SER A 365 -22.82 -8.03 -1.63
C SER A 365 -22.46 -9.49 -1.84
N VAL A 366 -21.93 -10.14 -0.81
CA VAL A 366 -21.60 -11.56 -0.82
C VAL A 366 -22.39 -12.23 0.31
N ILE A 367 -22.82 -13.48 0.12
CA ILE A 367 -23.42 -14.23 1.21
C ILE A 367 -22.36 -14.47 2.30
N ASN A 368 -22.77 -14.33 3.56
CA ASN A 368 -21.91 -14.60 4.71
C ASN A 368 -21.62 -16.10 4.76
N ALA A 369 -20.37 -16.46 5.08
CA ALA A 369 -20.04 -17.84 5.38
C ALA A 369 -20.85 -18.30 6.62
N GLN A 370 -21.43 -19.49 6.55
CA GLN A 370 -22.17 -20.10 7.66
C GLN A 370 -21.24 -20.54 8.79
N CYS A 371 -19.94 -20.61 8.53
CA CYS A 371 -18.91 -20.93 9.51
C CYS A 371 -17.66 -20.06 9.30
N ASN A 372 -16.95 -19.79 10.39
CA ASN A 372 -15.60 -19.25 10.37
C ASN A 372 -14.68 -20.20 11.15
N PRO A 373 -13.36 -20.19 10.89
CA PRO A 373 -12.39 -20.92 11.68
C PRO A 373 -12.58 -20.63 13.18
N SER A 374 -12.54 -21.67 14.02
CA SER A 374 -12.78 -21.52 15.45
C SER A 374 -11.58 -20.98 16.24
N GLY A 375 -10.41 -20.84 15.61
CA GLY A 375 -9.20 -20.29 16.21
C GLY A 375 -7.93 -21.01 15.76
N ILE A 376 -6.88 -20.91 16.59
CA ILE A 376 -5.57 -21.55 16.39
C ILE A 376 -5.33 -22.59 17.49
N ALA A 377 -4.92 -23.80 17.11
CA ALA A 377 -4.66 -24.89 18.06
C ALA A 377 -3.39 -24.64 18.90
N ASN A 378 -2.40 -23.92 18.34
CA ASN A 378 -1.19 -23.50 19.04
C ASN A 378 -1.14 -21.96 19.15
N PRO A 379 -1.98 -21.34 19.99
CA PRO A 379 -2.05 -19.88 20.07
C PRO A 379 -0.85 -19.28 20.81
N ALA A 380 -0.13 -20.06 21.62
CA ALA A 380 1.04 -19.62 22.37
C ALA A 380 2.34 -19.93 21.60
N ASN A 381 3.27 -18.97 21.57
CA ASN A 381 4.56 -19.06 20.88
C ASN A 381 4.44 -19.41 19.39
N ASN A 382 3.41 -18.87 18.74
CA ASN A 382 3.19 -18.98 17.31
C ASN A 382 3.41 -17.62 16.65
N ASN A 383 4.60 -17.07 16.86
CA ASN A 383 5.04 -15.81 16.29
C ASN A 383 5.83 -16.02 15.01
N PHE A 384 5.31 -16.91 14.16
CA PHE A 384 5.96 -17.33 12.91
C PHE A 384 5.25 -16.75 11.67
N ALA A 385 4.24 -15.89 11.87
CA ALA A 385 3.47 -15.24 10.82
C ALA A 385 3.01 -16.25 9.75
N ILE A 386 2.41 -17.38 10.13
CA ILE A 386 2.04 -18.46 9.20
C ILE A 386 0.69 -18.15 8.56
N GLY A 387 0.63 -18.18 7.23
CA GLY A 387 -0.59 -17.85 6.50
C GLY A 387 -0.32 -17.42 5.07
N PRO A 388 -1.34 -16.96 4.34
CA PRO A 388 -1.14 -16.23 3.10
C PRO A 388 -0.32 -14.96 3.38
N TYR A 389 0.69 -14.70 2.55
CA TYR A 389 1.43 -13.44 2.51
C TYR A 389 0.99 -12.58 1.34
N ARG A 390 0.55 -13.25 0.26
CA ARG A 390 0.03 -12.59 -0.91
C ARG A 390 -0.97 -13.46 -1.63
N VAL A 391 -2.12 -12.89 -1.96
CA VAL A 391 -3.12 -13.51 -2.82
C VAL A 391 -3.27 -12.67 -4.08
N VAL A 392 -2.98 -13.28 -5.23
CA VAL A 392 -3.24 -12.69 -6.55
C VAL A 392 -4.27 -13.53 -7.29
N PHE A 393 -5.43 -12.94 -7.59
CA PHE A 393 -6.51 -13.62 -8.31
C PHE A 393 -7.30 -12.61 -9.13
N GLY A 394 -7.10 -12.63 -10.45
CA GLY A 394 -7.59 -11.55 -11.34
C GLY A 394 -7.10 -10.18 -10.86
N ASP A 395 -8.03 -9.32 -10.45
CA ASP A 395 -7.75 -7.97 -9.94
C ASP A 395 -7.33 -7.94 -8.45
N ILE A 396 -7.59 -9.02 -7.71
CA ILE A 396 -7.12 -9.17 -6.34
C ILE A 396 -5.60 -9.25 -6.36
N ASN A 397 -4.95 -8.41 -5.56
CA ASN A 397 -3.52 -8.44 -5.26
C ASN A 397 -3.36 -7.97 -3.81
N SER A 398 -3.78 -8.84 -2.89
CA SER A 398 -3.74 -8.60 -1.46
C SER A 398 -2.37 -8.96 -0.92
N VAL A 399 -1.76 -8.07 -0.16
CA VAL A 399 -0.58 -8.34 0.67
C VAL A 399 -1.04 -8.30 2.12
N THR A 400 -0.69 -9.33 2.86
CA THR A 400 -1.07 -9.56 4.25
C THR A 400 0.08 -10.23 4.98
N ASN A 401 -0.05 -10.34 6.30
CA ASN A 401 0.77 -11.24 7.08
C ASN A 401 -0.06 -12.47 7.45
N GLY A 402 0.63 -13.61 7.59
CA GLY A 402 0.05 -14.75 8.28
C GLY A 402 -0.19 -14.47 9.77
N TYR A 403 -0.77 -15.44 10.46
CA TYR A 403 -1.05 -15.37 11.89
C TYR A 403 0.25 -15.28 12.71
N ASP A 404 0.32 -14.29 13.59
CA ASP A 404 1.41 -14.07 14.53
C ASP A 404 0.86 -13.81 15.95
N SER A 405 1.24 -14.66 16.91
CA SER A 405 0.79 -14.55 18.29
C SER A 405 1.40 -13.38 19.08
N ASP A 406 2.41 -12.68 18.56
CA ASP A 406 3.00 -11.50 19.20
C ASP A 406 2.14 -10.23 19.01
N GLU A 407 1.16 -10.27 18.08
CA GLU A 407 0.21 -9.17 17.87
C GLU A 407 -0.76 -9.02 19.06
N ALA A 408 -1.20 -7.79 19.37
CA ALA A 408 -2.20 -7.56 20.43
C ALA A 408 -3.52 -8.31 20.16
N ASN A 409 -3.90 -8.37 18.89
CA ASN A 409 -5.12 -8.99 18.40
C ASN A 409 -4.78 -9.89 17.18
N PRO A 410 -4.15 -11.05 17.40
CA PRO A 410 -3.70 -11.93 16.32
C PRO A 410 -4.85 -12.32 15.39
N ILE A 411 -4.67 -12.08 14.09
CA ILE A 411 -5.71 -12.34 13.08
C ILE A 411 -5.51 -13.74 12.49
N TYR A 412 -6.29 -14.71 12.94
CA TYR A 412 -6.31 -16.07 12.34
C TYR A 412 -7.34 -16.21 11.20
N TYR A 413 -8.31 -15.30 11.16
CA TYR A 413 -9.35 -15.26 10.14
C TYR A 413 -9.60 -13.81 9.74
N ALA A 414 -9.38 -13.50 8.46
CA ALA A 414 -9.62 -12.18 7.90
C ALA A 414 -10.72 -12.24 6.83
N ASP A 415 -11.84 -11.57 7.06
CA ASP A 415 -12.92 -11.48 6.08
C ASP A 415 -12.77 -10.23 5.20
N TYR A 416 -12.13 -10.38 4.04
CA TYR A 416 -12.01 -9.33 3.03
C TYR A 416 -13.10 -9.40 1.95
N ALA A 417 -13.99 -10.40 2.01
CA ALA A 417 -15.04 -10.61 1.02
C ALA A 417 -16.17 -9.58 1.15
N ASN A 418 -16.29 -8.92 2.30
CA ASN A 418 -17.26 -7.86 2.50
C ASN A 418 -16.63 -6.50 2.16
N ALA A 419 -17.23 -5.75 1.22
CA ALA A 419 -16.78 -4.38 0.99
C ALA A 419 -17.09 -3.55 2.25
N THR A 420 -16.06 -2.92 2.79
CA THR A 420 -16.22 -2.02 3.93
C THR A 420 -16.23 -0.59 3.43
N CYS A 421 -16.74 0.32 4.24
CA CYS A 421 -16.73 1.74 3.92
C CYS A 421 -15.31 2.34 3.78
N ILE A 422 -14.26 1.57 4.12
CA ILE A 422 -12.84 1.92 4.05
C ILE A 422 -12.15 1.19 2.89
N ARG A 423 -12.65 0.02 2.49
CA ARG A 423 -12.05 -0.80 1.44
C ARG A 423 -13.10 -1.22 0.42
N PRO A 424 -13.10 -0.61 -0.78
CA PRO A 424 -14.16 -0.82 -1.74
C PRO A 424 -14.11 -2.20 -2.39
N ALA A 425 -12.99 -2.93 -2.40
CA ALA A 425 -12.99 -4.35 -2.78
C ALA A 425 -11.66 -5.09 -2.55
N TYR A 426 -11.72 -6.32 -2.03
CA TYR A 426 -10.86 -7.40 -2.51
C TYR A 426 -11.70 -8.35 -3.36
N ALA A 427 -12.19 -7.80 -4.47
CA ALA A 427 -13.03 -8.52 -5.39
C ALA A 427 -12.37 -8.59 -6.76
N THR A 428 -12.70 -9.64 -7.50
CA THR A 428 -12.33 -9.79 -8.91
C THR A 428 -13.51 -10.26 -9.73
N GLU A 429 -13.50 -9.94 -11.01
CA GLU A 429 -14.36 -10.60 -12.00
C GLU A 429 -13.53 -11.64 -12.76
N ILE A 430 -14.07 -12.83 -12.99
CA ILE A 430 -13.40 -13.90 -13.76
C ILE A 430 -14.35 -14.48 -14.81
N PRO A 431 -13.85 -14.90 -15.98
CA PRO A 431 -14.66 -15.60 -16.98
C PRO A 431 -15.16 -16.95 -16.48
N SER A 432 -16.37 -17.36 -16.90
CA SER A 432 -16.99 -18.65 -16.54
C SER A 432 -16.35 -19.89 -17.18
N ILE A 433 -15.61 -19.71 -18.28
CA ILE A 433 -15.08 -20.84 -19.10
C ILE A 433 -13.56 -20.83 -19.24
N THR A 434 -12.90 -19.72 -18.94
CA THR A 434 -11.45 -19.58 -19.11
C THR A 434 -10.80 -19.62 -17.75
N ALA A 435 -9.74 -20.43 -17.63
CA ALA A 435 -8.98 -20.51 -16.40
C ALA A 435 -8.40 -19.15 -16.01
N THR A 436 -8.54 -18.78 -14.74
CA THR A 436 -7.90 -17.61 -14.16
C THR A 436 -6.89 -18.07 -13.11
N PRO A 437 -5.61 -17.66 -13.20
CA PRO A 437 -4.60 -18.09 -12.24
C PRO A 437 -4.83 -17.45 -10.87
N LEU A 438 -4.95 -18.30 -9.85
CA LEU A 438 -4.88 -17.95 -8.43
C LEU A 438 -3.45 -18.23 -7.94
N LYS A 439 -2.75 -17.19 -7.51
CA LYS A 439 -1.39 -17.29 -6.94
C LYS A 439 -1.44 -16.98 -5.45
N ILE A 440 -0.90 -17.89 -4.65
CA ILE A 440 -0.83 -17.78 -3.19
C ILE A 440 0.64 -17.84 -2.80
N THR A 441 1.15 -16.74 -2.24
CA THR A 441 2.49 -16.68 -1.65
C THR A 441 2.37 -16.91 -0.15
N PHE A 442 3.27 -17.71 0.41
CA PHE A 442 3.37 -18.00 1.83
C PHE A 442 4.84 -18.20 2.21
N MET A 443 5.16 -17.96 3.47
CA MET A 443 6.53 -18.02 3.97
C MET A 443 6.64 -18.96 5.17
N ASN A 444 7.80 -19.62 5.30
CA ASN A 444 8.13 -20.38 6.49
C ASN A 444 8.82 -19.52 7.54
N GLY A 445 8.07 -19.03 8.53
CA GLY A 445 8.63 -18.31 9.69
C GLY A 445 9.25 -19.21 10.77
N PHE A 446 9.17 -20.54 10.67
CA PHE A 446 9.80 -21.42 11.66
C PHE A 446 11.33 -21.39 11.55
N GLY A 447 12.01 -21.71 12.66
CA GLY A 447 13.47 -21.89 12.72
C GLY A 447 13.98 -23.17 12.05
N GLN A 448 13.11 -23.97 11.44
CA GLN A 448 13.45 -25.20 10.73
C GLN A 448 12.68 -25.32 9.42
N ALA A 449 13.12 -26.20 8.52
CA ALA A 449 12.39 -26.47 7.29
C ALA A 449 11.07 -27.20 7.57
N GLU A 450 9.98 -26.79 6.94
CA GLU A 450 8.64 -27.32 7.23
C GLU A 450 7.77 -27.41 5.97
N LYS A 451 6.70 -28.21 6.05
CA LYS A 451 5.69 -28.31 4.98
C LYS A 451 4.44 -27.49 5.30
N PHE A 452 3.81 -27.01 4.24
CA PHE A 452 2.63 -26.16 4.27
C PHE A 452 1.52 -26.78 3.46
N ARG A 453 0.30 -26.63 3.94
CA ARG A 453 -0.91 -26.97 3.22
C ARG A 453 -1.66 -25.71 2.82
N VAL A 454 -2.01 -25.63 1.55
CA VAL A 454 -2.79 -24.53 0.97
C VAL A 454 -4.11 -25.09 0.47
N LYS A 455 -5.21 -24.55 0.97
CA LYS A 455 -6.55 -24.87 0.47
C LYS A 455 -7.26 -23.61 0.03
N ALA A 456 -8.01 -23.70 -1.06
CA ALA A 456 -8.90 -22.64 -1.49
C ALA A 456 -10.26 -23.22 -1.88
N TRP A 457 -11.33 -22.47 -1.59
CA TRP A 457 -12.71 -22.81 -1.94
C TRP A 457 -13.38 -21.62 -2.62
N ILE A 458 -14.34 -21.90 -3.49
CA ILE A 458 -15.27 -20.90 -4.02
C ILE A 458 -16.67 -21.42 -3.79
N ASP A 459 -17.49 -20.67 -3.05
CA ASP A 459 -18.92 -20.95 -2.84
C ASP A 459 -19.67 -20.73 -4.17
N TYR A 460 -19.59 -21.73 -5.05
CA TYR A 460 -20.11 -21.70 -6.40
C TYR A 460 -21.63 -21.65 -6.42
N ASN A 461 -22.28 -22.27 -5.43
CA ASN A 461 -23.73 -22.31 -5.35
C ASN A 461 -24.35 -21.12 -4.57
N ASN A 462 -23.50 -20.28 -3.96
CA ASN A 462 -23.85 -19.08 -3.21
C ASN A 462 -24.73 -19.34 -1.98
N ASN A 463 -24.51 -20.46 -1.27
CA ASN A 463 -25.32 -20.85 -0.10
C ASN A 463 -24.66 -20.52 1.25
N GLY A 464 -23.42 -20.02 1.23
CA GLY A 464 -22.62 -19.67 2.41
C GLY A 464 -21.88 -20.84 3.06
N THR A 465 -22.02 -22.06 2.55
CA THR A 465 -21.18 -23.20 2.94
C THR A 465 -20.11 -23.45 1.88
N PHE A 466 -19.02 -24.11 2.28
CA PHE A 466 -17.97 -24.52 1.36
C PHE A 466 -17.94 -26.04 1.31
N GLU A 467 -18.62 -26.64 0.34
CA GLU A 467 -18.66 -28.11 0.23
C GLU A 467 -17.40 -28.68 -0.43
N ASP A 468 -17.21 -30.00 -0.36
CA ASP A 468 -16.04 -30.65 -0.96
C ASP A 468 -15.97 -30.44 -2.49
N ALA A 469 -17.12 -30.30 -3.16
CA ALA A 469 -17.21 -29.99 -4.58
C ALA A 469 -16.74 -28.57 -4.94
N GLU A 470 -16.62 -27.71 -3.94
CA GLU A 470 -16.24 -26.30 -4.07
C GLU A 470 -14.76 -26.05 -3.74
N LEU A 471 -14.04 -27.11 -3.33
CA LEU A 471 -12.61 -27.10 -3.10
C LEU A 471 -11.87 -26.92 -4.44
N VAL A 472 -11.26 -25.75 -4.62
CA VAL A 472 -10.47 -25.40 -5.81
C VAL A 472 -9.08 -26.04 -5.76
N THR A 473 -8.48 -26.12 -4.57
CA THR A 473 -7.16 -26.74 -4.41
C THR A 473 -6.95 -27.30 -3.00
N ASN A 474 -6.15 -28.36 -2.92
CA ASN A 474 -5.57 -28.91 -1.70
C ASN A 474 -4.11 -29.24 -1.97
N TYR A 475 -3.26 -28.22 -1.92
CA TYR A 475 -1.86 -28.33 -2.22
C TYR A 475 -1.05 -28.61 -0.96
N LEU A 476 -0.11 -29.56 -1.07
CA LEU A 476 0.90 -29.83 -0.06
C LEU A 476 2.27 -29.45 -0.61
N SER A 477 2.97 -28.56 0.08
CA SER A 477 4.30 -28.12 -0.33
C SER A 477 5.38 -29.19 -0.08
N ASN A 478 6.50 -29.06 -0.80
CA ASN A 478 7.77 -29.63 -0.34
C ASN A 478 8.25 -28.92 0.93
N ASN A 479 9.32 -29.42 1.56
CA ASN A 479 9.94 -28.71 2.68
C ASN A 479 10.43 -27.33 2.20
N ILE A 480 9.99 -26.29 2.88
CA ILE A 480 10.41 -24.91 2.67
C ILE A 480 11.41 -24.58 3.78
N GLY A 481 12.62 -24.13 3.41
CA GLY A 481 13.64 -23.77 4.40
C GLY A 481 13.19 -22.63 5.32
N SER A 482 13.83 -22.49 6.48
CA SER A 482 13.56 -21.38 7.40
C SER A 482 13.71 -20.03 6.70
N GLY A 483 12.74 -19.15 6.91
CA GLY A 483 12.65 -17.84 6.31
C GLY A 483 12.40 -17.83 4.80
N GLN A 484 12.21 -19.00 4.14
CA GLN A 484 11.97 -19.11 2.70
C GLN A 484 10.51 -18.86 2.33
N SER A 485 10.27 -18.20 1.19
CA SER A 485 8.95 -17.97 0.60
C SER A 485 8.67 -19.00 -0.50
N SER A 486 7.40 -19.31 -0.74
CA SER A 486 6.97 -20.15 -1.86
C SER A 486 5.73 -19.55 -2.50
N VAL A 487 5.60 -19.71 -3.81
CA VAL A 487 4.45 -19.28 -4.59
C VAL A 487 3.78 -20.50 -5.20
N TYR A 488 2.57 -20.79 -4.75
CA TYR A 488 1.72 -21.80 -5.37
C TYR A 488 0.79 -21.12 -6.39
N THR A 489 0.68 -21.68 -7.59
CA THR A 489 -0.24 -21.21 -8.63
C THR A 489 -1.19 -22.34 -9.02
N VAL A 490 -2.48 -22.05 -9.04
CA VAL A 490 -3.53 -22.94 -9.55
C VAL A 490 -4.39 -22.19 -10.56
N ASP A 491 -4.69 -22.84 -11.68
CA ASP A 491 -5.57 -22.31 -12.70
C ASP A 491 -7.03 -22.64 -12.33
N VAL A 492 -7.80 -21.61 -11.97
CA VAL A 492 -9.18 -21.74 -11.52
C VAL A 492 -10.12 -21.66 -12.71
N THR A 493 -10.77 -22.77 -13.04
CA THR A 493 -11.90 -22.81 -13.98
C THR A 493 -13.19 -22.99 -13.17
N PRO A 494 -14.12 -22.02 -13.19
CA PRO A 494 -15.36 -22.13 -12.45
C PRO A 494 -16.17 -23.39 -12.77
N ALA A 495 -16.86 -23.95 -11.77
CA ALA A 495 -17.77 -25.06 -11.98
C ALA A 495 -18.90 -24.65 -12.94
N ALA A 496 -19.36 -25.57 -13.81
CA ALA A 496 -20.44 -25.29 -14.75
C ALA A 496 -21.77 -24.93 -14.06
N SER A 497 -21.96 -25.40 -12.82
CA SER A 497 -23.10 -25.09 -11.95
C SER A 497 -22.95 -23.78 -11.17
N ALA A 498 -21.83 -23.07 -11.31
CA ALA A 498 -21.58 -21.87 -10.53
C ALA A 498 -22.59 -20.76 -10.85
N VAL A 499 -23.06 -20.08 -9.81
CA VAL A 499 -23.90 -18.89 -9.93
C VAL A 499 -23.09 -17.80 -10.63
N GLN A 500 -23.66 -17.26 -11.70
CA GLN A 500 -23.01 -16.24 -12.54
C GLN A 500 -23.55 -14.85 -12.24
N ASN A 501 -22.76 -13.83 -12.59
CA ASN A 501 -23.09 -12.40 -12.51
C ASN A 501 -23.46 -11.89 -11.10
N THR A 502 -23.12 -12.67 -10.08
CA THR A 502 -23.25 -12.33 -8.65
C THR A 502 -21.90 -12.52 -7.98
N TYR A 503 -21.60 -11.74 -6.95
CA TYR A 503 -20.38 -11.93 -6.17
C TYR A 503 -20.55 -13.09 -5.21
N LEU A 504 -19.61 -14.01 -5.28
CA LEU A 504 -19.47 -15.23 -4.49
C LEU A 504 -18.28 -15.09 -3.56
N ARG A 505 -18.25 -15.95 -2.54
CA ARG A 505 -17.16 -15.96 -1.56
C ARG A 505 -16.05 -16.91 -2.00
N VAL A 506 -14.82 -16.43 -1.91
CA VAL A 506 -13.61 -17.25 -2.03
C VAL A 506 -13.00 -17.35 -0.66
N ARG A 507 -12.59 -18.53 -0.22
CA ARG A 507 -11.88 -18.74 1.04
C ARG A 507 -10.53 -19.35 0.77
N ILE A 508 -9.46 -18.81 1.34
CA ILE A 508 -8.08 -19.26 1.14
C ILE A 508 -7.45 -19.48 2.50
N GLY A 509 -6.95 -20.69 2.76
CA GLY A 509 -6.22 -21.03 3.99
C GLY A 509 -4.82 -21.51 3.68
N VAL A 510 -3.87 -21.07 4.50
CA VAL A 510 -2.51 -21.62 4.53
C VAL A 510 -2.20 -22.00 5.96
N ASP A 511 -1.79 -23.24 6.18
CA ASP A 511 -1.41 -23.77 7.49
C ASP A 511 -0.12 -24.59 7.37
N ALA A 512 0.59 -24.75 8.48
CA ALA A 512 1.86 -25.47 8.53
C ALA A 512 1.77 -26.69 9.43
N ALA A 513 2.68 -27.65 9.22
CA ALA A 513 2.77 -28.82 10.08
C ALA A 513 3.28 -28.46 11.49
N THR A 514 2.99 -29.30 12.47
CA THR A 514 3.53 -29.17 13.84
C THR A 514 5.05 -29.22 13.90
N ARG A 515 5.61 -28.21 14.58
CA ARG A 515 7.01 -28.17 15.03
C ARG A 515 7.37 -29.47 15.76
N ASN A 516 8.32 -30.23 15.23
CA ASN A 516 8.92 -31.44 15.83
C ASN A 516 8.18 -32.80 15.74
N SER A 517 7.22 -33.02 14.83
CA SER A 517 6.94 -34.34 14.17
C SER A 517 5.48 -34.47 13.69
N VAL A 518 5.38 -34.76 12.38
CA VAL A 518 4.40 -35.56 11.63
C VAL A 518 2.95 -35.56 12.15
N ASN A 519 2.23 -34.46 11.93
CA ASN A 519 0.91 -34.51 11.30
C ASN A 519 0.64 -33.16 10.65
N LEU A 520 0.65 -33.13 9.31
CA LEU A 520 0.15 -32.00 8.55
C LEU A 520 -1.36 -31.90 8.80
N PRO A 521 -1.87 -30.75 9.28
CA PRO A 521 -3.28 -30.63 9.59
C PRO A 521 -4.08 -30.75 8.31
N GLU A 522 -4.95 -31.76 8.23
CA GLU A 522 -6.11 -31.67 7.35
C GLU A 522 -7.08 -30.69 8.00
N PHE A 523 -7.19 -29.49 7.41
CA PHE A 523 -8.16 -28.48 7.84
C PHE A 523 -9.28 -28.37 6.81
N THR A 524 -10.48 -28.02 7.26
CA THR A 524 -11.64 -27.70 6.44
C THR A 524 -11.80 -26.18 6.36
N SER A 525 -12.79 -25.72 5.59
CA SER A 525 -13.16 -24.30 5.51
C SER A 525 -13.56 -23.69 6.86
N CYS A 526 -13.88 -24.51 7.88
CA CYS A 526 -14.37 -24.06 9.19
C CYS A 526 -13.50 -24.48 10.39
N SER A 527 -12.52 -25.37 10.21
CA SER A 527 -11.77 -25.92 11.34
C SER A 527 -10.76 -24.93 11.90
N ALA A 528 -10.42 -25.07 13.17
CA ALA A 528 -9.23 -24.43 13.72
C ALA A 528 -7.98 -24.81 12.92
N LEU A 529 -7.08 -23.85 12.71
CA LEU A 529 -5.77 -24.09 12.10
C LEU A 529 -4.75 -24.42 13.19
N GLN A 530 -3.64 -25.05 12.83
CA GLN A 530 -2.56 -25.31 13.79
C GLN A 530 -1.73 -24.08 14.07
N TYR A 531 -1.29 -23.40 13.02
CA TYR A 531 -0.45 -22.21 13.10
C TYR A 531 -0.87 -21.09 12.16
N GLY A 532 -1.65 -21.42 11.12
CA GLY A 532 -1.88 -20.58 9.96
C GLY A 532 -2.97 -19.52 10.04
N GLN A 533 -3.38 -19.03 8.88
CA GLN A 533 -4.45 -18.06 8.73
C GLN A 533 -5.38 -18.43 7.56
N ILE A 534 -6.66 -18.06 7.67
CA ILE A 534 -7.64 -18.08 6.57
C ILE A 534 -8.06 -16.66 6.21
N GLU A 535 -8.21 -16.41 4.92
CA GLU A 535 -8.66 -15.15 4.34
C GLU A 535 -9.83 -15.39 3.37
N ASP A 536 -10.87 -14.56 3.48
CA ASP A 536 -12.00 -14.57 2.56
C ASP A 536 -11.94 -13.39 1.59
N TYR A 537 -12.31 -13.63 0.33
CA TYR A 537 -12.32 -12.67 -0.78
C TYR A 537 -13.63 -12.76 -1.56
N ALA A 538 -13.87 -11.83 -2.49
CA ALA A 538 -15.05 -11.84 -3.35
C ALA A 538 -14.69 -12.16 -4.81
N VAL A 539 -15.49 -12.98 -5.49
CA VAL A 539 -15.33 -13.26 -6.93
C VAL A 539 -16.67 -13.20 -7.63
N LYS A 540 -16.73 -12.52 -8.78
CA LYS A 540 -17.89 -12.57 -9.66
C LYS A 540 -17.54 -13.34 -10.92
N ILE A 541 -18.23 -14.46 -11.11
CA ILE A 541 -18.08 -15.26 -12.31
C ILE A 541 -18.94 -14.64 -13.40
N LEU A 542 -18.32 -14.14 -14.45
CA LEU A 542 -19.00 -13.54 -15.58
C LEU A 542 -19.71 -14.62 -16.38
N GLY A 543 -21.03 -14.47 -16.52
CA GLY A 543 -21.78 -15.32 -17.42
C GLY A 543 -21.30 -15.16 -18.84
N SER A 544 -21.43 -16.22 -19.64
CA SER A 544 -21.30 -16.06 -21.08
C SER A 544 -22.29 -14.99 -21.52
N LEU A 545 -21.80 -13.96 -22.23
CA LEU A 545 -22.68 -13.02 -22.91
C LEU A 545 -23.49 -13.84 -23.91
N SER A 546 -24.66 -14.31 -23.51
CA SER A 546 -25.64 -14.75 -24.48
C SER A 546 -26.02 -13.49 -25.26
N THR A 547 -25.90 -13.53 -26.58
CA THR A 547 -26.83 -12.76 -27.39
C THR A 547 -28.18 -13.25 -26.91
N SER A 548 -28.90 -12.42 -26.13
CA SER A 548 -30.20 -12.78 -25.56
C SER A 548 -30.91 -13.70 -26.52
N ASP A 549 -31.15 -14.95 -26.13
CA ASP A 549 -31.97 -15.85 -26.92
C ASP A 549 -33.25 -15.07 -27.16
N ILE A 550 -33.40 -14.61 -28.39
CA ILE A 550 -34.61 -13.98 -28.84
C ILE A 550 -35.58 -15.15 -28.76
N LYS A 551 -36.35 -15.21 -27.66
CA LYS A 551 -37.65 -15.85 -27.68
C LYS A 551 -38.24 -15.44 -29.02
N LYS A 552 -38.53 -16.42 -29.88
CA LYS A 552 -39.16 -16.21 -31.18
C LYS A 552 -40.53 -15.55 -30.97
N ASP A 553 -40.53 -14.26 -30.66
CA ASP A 553 -41.66 -13.40 -30.94
C ASP A 553 -41.60 -13.18 -32.45
N ASN A 554 -42.44 -13.95 -33.13
CA ASN A 554 -42.54 -14.09 -34.58
C ASN A 554 -43.03 -12.81 -35.31
N SER A 555 -42.72 -11.60 -34.82
CA SER A 555 -43.22 -10.36 -35.43
C SER A 555 -42.23 -9.20 -35.60
N ASP A 556 -41.05 -9.22 -34.96
CA ASP A 556 -40.21 -8.01 -34.93
C ASP A 556 -39.04 -8.02 -35.92
N THR A 557 -39.16 -7.20 -36.97
CA THR A 557 -38.05 -6.87 -37.87
C THR A 557 -36.93 -6.15 -37.11
N LYS A 558 -35.71 -6.71 -37.17
CA LYS A 558 -34.50 -6.16 -36.53
C LYS A 558 -33.60 -5.47 -37.55
N ILE A 559 -32.88 -4.43 -37.11
CA ILE A 559 -31.85 -3.75 -37.91
C ILE A 559 -30.50 -3.97 -37.25
N VAL A 560 -29.50 -4.38 -38.02
CA VAL A 560 -28.11 -4.53 -37.58
C VAL A 560 -27.21 -3.64 -38.43
N TYR A 561 -26.27 -2.94 -37.78
CA TYR A 561 -25.20 -2.21 -38.45
C TYR A 561 -23.94 -3.08 -38.53
N LEU A 562 -23.56 -3.43 -39.76
CA LEU A 562 -22.37 -4.22 -40.08
C LEU A 562 -21.20 -3.27 -40.32
N LYS A 563 -20.44 -2.97 -39.26
CA LYS A 563 -19.34 -1.99 -39.26
C LYS A 563 -18.27 -2.30 -40.33
N GLY A 564 -17.91 -3.57 -40.51
CA GLY A 564 -16.90 -3.98 -41.51
C GLY A 564 -17.30 -3.71 -42.96
N GLU A 565 -18.60 -3.57 -43.25
CA GLU A 565 -19.13 -3.33 -44.60
C GLU A 565 -19.76 -1.92 -44.75
N ASN A 566 -19.79 -1.16 -43.65
CA ASN A 566 -20.50 0.11 -43.50
C ASN A 566 -21.95 0.07 -44.01
N LYS A 567 -22.72 -0.93 -43.55
CA LYS A 567 -24.05 -1.27 -44.07
C LYS A 567 -25.05 -1.54 -42.96
N LEU A 568 -26.30 -1.15 -43.15
CA LEU A 568 -27.45 -1.54 -42.34
C LEU A 568 -28.21 -2.67 -43.04
N GLN A 569 -28.62 -3.68 -42.28
CA GLN A 569 -29.35 -4.84 -42.81
C GLN A 569 -30.57 -5.19 -41.93
N LEU A 570 -31.71 -5.45 -42.59
CA LEU A 570 -32.93 -5.93 -41.95
C LEU A 570 -32.90 -7.46 -41.79
N PHE A 571 -33.30 -7.94 -40.61
CA PHE A 571 -33.45 -9.35 -40.27
C PHE A 571 -34.89 -9.62 -39.78
N GLY A 572 -35.55 -10.66 -40.33
CA GLY A 572 -36.94 -11.03 -40.03
C GLY A 572 -37.51 -11.98 -41.10
N ASN A 573 -38.83 -12.17 -41.15
CA ASN A 573 -39.48 -13.05 -42.14
C ASN A 573 -39.49 -12.47 -43.57
N ARG A 574 -39.51 -13.37 -44.57
CA ARG A 574 -39.13 -13.17 -45.99
C ARG A 574 -39.69 -11.91 -46.67
N ASN A 575 -38.88 -11.35 -47.59
CA ASN A 575 -39.12 -10.18 -48.46
C ASN A 575 -39.15 -8.81 -47.76
N LEU A 576 -38.20 -8.57 -46.83
CA LEU A 576 -37.98 -7.26 -46.24
C LEU A 576 -37.24 -6.34 -47.22
N LYS A 577 -37.65 -5.08 -47.26
CA LYS A 577 -36.90 -4.00 -47.89
C LYS A 577 -37.02 -2.72 -47.08
N PHE A 578 -36.03 -1.84 -47.18
CA PHE A 578 -36.05 -0.57 -46.48
C PHE A 578 -37.03 0.43 -47.10
N GLY A 579 -37.22 0.38 -48.42
CA GLY A 579 -37.94 1.42 -49.15
C GLY A 579 -37.27 2.78 -48.96
N THR A 580 -38.07 3.85 -48.83
CA THR A 580 -37.53 5.20 -48.60
C THR A 580 -36.99 5.32 -47.19
N TYR A 581 -35.74 5.74 -47.03
CA TYR A 581 -35.06 5.83 -45.74
C TYR A 581 -34.35 7.18 -45.51
N GLN A 582 -34.17 7.51 -44.24
CA GLN A 582 -33.42 8.67 -43.75
C GLN A 582 -32.63 8.27 -42.50
N ILE A 583 -31.34 8.59 -42.45
CA ILE A 583 -30.43 8.32 -41.34
C ILE A 583 -30.06 9.66 -40.68
N TYR A 584 -30.14 9.71 -39.36
CA TYR A 584 -29.84 10.88 -38.54
C TYR A 584 -28.83 10.53 -37.44
N ASP A 585 -28.05 11.51 -37.00
CA ASP A 585 -27.38 11.44 -35.70
C ASP A 585 -28.34 11.85 -34.55
N MET A 586 -27.90 11.70 -33.30
CA MET A 586 -28.72 12.06 -32.13
C MET A 586 -28.99 13.57 -31.98
N SER A 587 -28.27 14.43 -32.71
CA SER A 587 -28.57 15.87 -32.75
C SER A 587 -29.69 16.21 -33.74
N GLY A 588 -30.18 15.21 -34.49
CA GLY A 588 -31.19 15.39 -35.54
C GLY A 588 -30.62 15.81 -36.89
N LYS A 589 -29.28 15.82 -37.04
CA LYS A 589 -28.63 16.14 -38.31
C LYS A 589 -28.81 14.96 -39.27
N LEU A 590 -29.31 15.23 -40.47
CA LEU A 590 -29.45 14.23 -41.54
C LEU A 590 -28.07 13.82 -42.04
N ILE A 591 -27.79 12.52 -41.96
CA ILE A 591 -26.56 11.88 -42.44
C ILE A 591 -26.72 11.40 -43.88
N GLN A 592 -27.83 10.72 -44.18
CA GLN A 592 -28.09 10.16 -45.51
C GLN A 592 -29.60 9.96 -45.71
N LYS A 593 -30.08 10.08 -46.94
CA LYS A 593 -31.43 9.66 -47.33
C LYS A 593 -31.41 9.00 -48.70
N GLY A 594 -32.36 8.12 -48.97
CA GLY A 594 -32.46 7.44 -50.26
C GLY A 594 -33.63 6.48 -50.32
N ASN A 595 -33.64 5.61 -51.33
CA ASN A 595 -34.56 4.50 -51.45
C ASN A 595 -33.73 3.21 -51.63
N SER A 596 -34.15 2.12 -50.99
CA SER A 596 -33.56 0.80 -51.19
C SER A 596 -34.64 -0.26 -51.38
N ASP A 597 -34.62 -0.90 -52.55
CA ASP A 597 -35.52 -2.01 -52.88
C ASP A 597 -35.06 -3.35 -52.26
N THR A 598 -33.96 -3.34 -51.51
CA THR A 598 -33.43 -4.50 -50.79
C THR A 598 -33.55 -4.33 -49.28
N ASN A 599 -33.25 -5.39 -48.53
CA ASN A 599 -33.14 -5.36 -47.08
C ASN A 599 -31.85 -4.67 -46.58
N GLU A 600 -31.12 -3.96 -47.44
CA GLU A 600 -29.81 -3.40 -47.15
C GLU A 600 -29.74 -1.90 -47.49
N VAL A 601 -29.03 -1.14 -46.66
CA VAL A 601 -28.67 0.27 -46.92
C VAL A 601 -27.19 0.43 -46.66
N ARG A 602 -26.42 0.80 -47.70
CA ARG A 602 -25.01 1.14 -47.55
C ARG A 602 -24.86 2.61 -47.15
N ILE A 603 -24.03 2.87 -46.16
CA ILE A 603 -23.76 4.24 -45.70
C ILE A 603 -22.57 4.78 -46.50
N ASN A 604 -22.78 5.90 -47.17
CA ASN A 604 -21.83 6.45 -48.15
C ASN A 604 -20.62 7.13 -47.49
N GLN A 605 -20.69 7.39 -46.19
CA GLN A 605 -19.64 8.02 -45.40
C GLN A 605 -19.30 7.16 -44.18
N GLU A 606 -18.07 7.29 -43.69
CA GLU A 606 -17.68 6.69 -42.42
C GLU A 606 -18.42 7.40 -41.27
N LEU A 607 -18.98 6.61 -40.37
CA LEU A 607 -19.63 7.13 -39.17
C LEU A 607 -18.60 7.32 -38.07
N ILE A 608 -18.70 8.43 -37.33
CA ILE A 608 -17.96 8.59 -36.07
C ILE A 608 -18.56 7.70 -34.99
N LYS A 609 -17.82 7.47 -33.90
CA LYS A 609 -18.34 6.72 -32.75
C LYS A 609 -19.56 7.45 -32.17
N GLY A 610 -20.71 6.78 -32.09
CA GLY A 610 -21.94 7.43 -31.68
C GLY A 610 -23.21 6.63 -31.93
N SER A 611 -24.34 7.24 -31.55
CA SER A 611 -25.68 6.73 -31.77
C SER A 611 -26.32 7.39 -33.00
N TYR A 612 -27.06 6.60 -33.77
CA TYR A 612 -27.75 7.03 -34.97
C TYR A 612 -29.17 6.46 -35.01
N ILE A 613 -30.05 7.11 -35.77
CA ILE A 613 -31.43 6.67 -36.00
C ILE A 613 -31.65 6.52 -37.49
N ILE A 614 -32.24 5.41 -37.92
CA ILE A 614 -32.77 5.24 -39.26
C ILE A 614 -34.30 5.22 -39.21
N ASN A 615 -34.91 6.09 -40.01
CA ASN A 615 -36.33 6.06 -40.34
C ASN A 615 -36.47 5.44 -41.74
N TYR A 616 -37.40 4.52 -41.92
CA TYR A 616 -37.62 3.86 -43.20
C TYR A 616 -39.09 3.56 -43.44
N SER A 617 -39.49 3.50 -44.71
CA SER A 617 -40.87 3.34 -45.13
C SER A 617 -40.99 2.57 -46.44
N ASP A 618 -41.83 1.54 -46.44
CA ASP A 618 -42.19 0.74 -47.60
C ASP A 618 -43.71 0.58 -47.68
N GLY A 619 -44.36 1.39 -48.51
CA GLY A 619 -45.83 1.50 -48.54
C GLY A 619 -46.38 1.94 -47.18
N ASP A 620 -47.30 1.15 -46.62
CA ASP A 620 -47.92 1.41 -45.31
C ASP A 620 -47.03 1.00 -44.12
N LYS A 621 -45.88 0.36 -44.37
CA LYS A 621 -44.96 -0.08 -43.31
C LYS A 621 -43.92 1.00 -43.05
N GLN A 622 -43.96 1.60 -41.86
CA GLN A 622 -42.97 2.56 -41.41
C GLN A 622 -42.25 2.03 -40.16
N GLY A 623 -40.96 2.32 -40.05
CA GLY A 623 -40.14 1.93 -38.91
C GLY A 623 -39.10 2.98 -38.56
N SER A 624 -38.85 3.14 -37.28
CA SER A 624 -37.72 3.92 -36.76
C SER A 624 -36.92 3.04 -35.81
N LYS A 625 -35.61 2.94 -36.03
CA LYS A 625 -34.71 2.15 -35.17
C LYS A 625 -33.41 2.90 -34.93
N LYS A 626 -32.92 2.75 -33.70
CA LYS A 626 -31.61 3.22 -33.27
C LYS A 626 -30.54 2.17 -33.58
N PHE A 627 -29.37 2.60 -34.05
CA PHE A 627 -28.18 1.76 -34.16
C PHE A 627 -26.93 2.49 -33.62
N LEU A 628 -25.89 1.73 -33.29
CA LEU A 628 -24.67 2.23 -32.67
C LEU A 628 -23.47 1.94 -33.57
N ASN A 629 -22.56 2.91 -33.65
CA ASN A 629 -21.20 2.69 -34.13
C ASN A 629 -20.25 2.84 -32.93
N ASN A 630 -19.72 1.72 -32.42
CA ASN A 630 -18.89 1.66 -31.22
C ASN A 630 -17.39 1.71 -31.49
#